data_AF-S4XC66-F1
#
_entry.id   AF-S4XC66-F1
#
_cell.length_a   1.000
_cell.length_b   1.000
_cell.length_c   1.000
_cell.angle_alpha   90.00
_cell.angle_beta   90.00
_cell.angle_gamma   90.00
#
_symmetry.space_group_name_H-M   'P 1'
#
loop_
_entity.id
_entity.type
_entity.pdbx_description
1 polymer ?
#
loop_
_entity_poly.entity_id
_entity_poly.type
_entity_poly.pdbx_seq_one_letter_code
_entity_poly.pdbx_strand_id
1 'polypeptide(L)' 'MTVSKTAKDVGVHPMTLRKGMRRVDIDDGSKAGMTSEQSPRLREANRRIWLLEQENEVLRRAAAYLSQANLPGK' A
#
# COMPACT_ATOMS: atom_id res chain seq x y z
N MET A 1 5.80 -23.35 28.50
CA MET A 1 5.44 -23.86 27.16
C MET A 1 6.48 -23.39 26.17
N THR A 2 7.21 -24.29 25.49
CA THR A 2 8.25 -23.90 24.52
C THR A 2 7.69 -23.86 23.11
N VAL A 3 8.13 -22.90 22.29
CA VAL A 3 7.71 -22.74 20.88
C VAL A 3 7.90 -24.05 20.10
N SER A 4 8.96 -24.81 20.38
CA SER A 4 9.22 -26.10 19.75
C SER A 4 8.20 -27.18 20.10
N LYS A 5 7.64 -27.17 21.33
CA LYS A 5 6.60 -28.12 21.73
C LYS A 5 5.28 -27.78 21.04
N THR A 6 4.87 -26.52 21.12
CA THR A 6 3.68 -26.02 20.42
C THR A 6 3.76 -26.29 18.93
N ALA A 7 4.91 -26.01 18.29
CA ALA A 7 5.11 -26.24 16.87
C ALA A 7 4.94 -27.71 16.48
N LYS A 8 5.42 -28.65 17.31
CA LYS A 8 5.19 -30.09 17.11
C LYS A 8 3.71 -30.45 17.27
N ASP A 9 3.05 -29.89 18.28
CA ASP A 9 1.64 -30.16 18.58
C ASP A 9 0.71 -29.72 17.44
N VAL A 10 1.04 -28.62 16.75
CA VAL A 10 0.32 -28.14 15.54
C VAL A 10 0.91 -28.62 14.21
N GLY A 11 1.96 -29.46 14.23
CA GLY A 11 2.54 -30.04 13.02
C GLY A 11 3.29 -29.05 12.11
N VAL A 12 3.79 -27.93 12.65
CA VAL A 12 4.55 -26.92 11.90
C VAL A 12 6.01 -26.89 12.32
N HIS A 13 6.89 -26.44 11.42
CA HIS A 13 8.28 -26.21 11.80
C HIS A 13 8.38 -25.03 12.81
N PRO A 14 9.19 -25.13 13.89
CA PRO A 14 9.29 -24.07 14.91
C PRO A 14 9.61 -22.68 14.37
N MET A 15 10.40 -22.61 13.29
CA MET A 15 10.70 -21.33 12.62
C MET A 15 9.48 -20.69 11.95
N THR A 16 8.57 -21.50 11.41
CA THR A 16 7.31 -21.02 10.82
C THR A 16 6.43 -20.40 11.90
N LEU A 17 6.31 -21.06 13.05
CA LEU A 17 5.57 -20.54 14.19
C LEU A 17 6.18 -19.22 14.71
N ARG A 18 7.51 -19.18 14.86
CA ARG A 18 8.21 -17.96 15.30
C ARG A 18 8.05 -16.79 14.33
N LYS A 19 8.03 -17.06 13.02
CA LYS A 19 7.77 -16.06 11.98
C LYS A 19 6.32 -15.56 12.06
N GLY A 20 5.35 -16.44 12.27
CA GLY A 20 3.95 -16.09 12.47
C GLY A 20 3.74 -15.22 13.71
N MET A 21 4.34 -15.59 14.85
CA MET A 21 4.28 -14.78 16.07
C MET A 21 4.84 -13.37 15.84
N ARG A 22 6.01 -13.24 15.19
CA ARG A 22 6.57 -11.93 14.84
C ARG A 22 5.62 -11.13 13.95
N ARG A 23 4.91 -11.78 13.01
CA ARG A 23 3.95 -11.10 12.14
C ARG A 23 2.75 -10.56 12.93
N VAL A 24 2.21 -11.36 13.85
CA VAL A 24 1.13 -10.94 14.76
C VAL A 24 1.59 -9.76 15.60
N ASP A 25 2.81 -9.80 16.16
CA ASP A 25 3.34 -8.67 16.94
C ASP A 25 3.41 -7.37 16.11
N ILE A 26 3.76 -7.47 14.83
CA ILE A 26 3.81 -6.32 13.91
C ILE A 26 2.40 -5.83 13.58
N ASP A 27 1.49 -6.75 13.26
CA ASP A 27 0.12 -6.40 12.86
C ASP A 27 -0.70 -5.82 14.04
N ASP A 28 -0.41 -6.23 15.28
CA ASP A 28 -0.98 -5.70 16.53
C ASP A 28 -0.29 -4.40 17.01
N GLY A 29 0.77 -3.95 16.31
CA GLY A 29 1.51 -2.74 16.64
C GLY A 29 2.44 -2.85 17.86
N SER A 30 2.58 -4.04 18.45
CA SER A 30 3.51 -4.28 19.57
C SER A 30 4.98 -4.30 19.13
N LYS A 31 5.26 -4.50 17.83
CA LYS A 31 6.59 -4.35 17.22
C LYS A 31 6.55 -3.47 15.98
N ALA A 32 7.62 -2.71 15.80
CA ALA A 32 7.82 -1.91 14.59
C ALA A 32 7.92 -2.82 13.34
N GLY A 33 7.17 -2.46 12.30
CA GLY A 33 7.15 -3.14 11.01
C GLY A 33 5.98 -2.69 10.14
N MET A 34 6.03 -3.01 8.86
CA MET A 34 4.90 -2.78 7.94
C MET A 34 3.83 -3.84 8.20
N THR A 35 2.61 -3.42 8.51
CA THR A 35 1.51 -4.36 8.73
C THR A 35 1.06 -4.99 7.42
N SER A 36 0.45 -6.18 7.52
CA SER A 36 -0.09 -6.91 6.39
C SER A 36 -1.12 -6.09 5.60
N GLU A 37 -1.84 -5.18 6.27
CA GLU A 37 -2.84 -4.31 5.65
C GLU A 37 -2.25 -3.05 4.99
N GLN A 38 -1.12 -2.53 5.49
CA GLN A 38 -0.52 -1.32 4.94
C GLN A 38 0.01 -1.53 3.51
N SER A 39 0.49 -2.74 3.17
CA SER A 39 1.05 -3.04 1.85
C SER A 39 0.02 -2.93 0.69
N PRO A 40 -1.16 -3.58 0.75
CA PRO A 40 -2.17 -3.44 -0.31
C PRO A 40 -2.74 -2.03 -0.39
N ARG A 41 -3.01 -1.38 0.76
CA ARG A 41 -3.52 0.00 0.81
C ARG A 41 -2.55 0.99 0.15
N LEU A 42 -1.25 0.84 0.39
CA LEU A 42 -0.24 1.69 -0.24
C LEU A 42 -0.19 1.51 -1.76
N ARG A 43 -0.30 0.26 -2.25
CA ARG A 43 -0.34 -0.02 -3.69
C ARG A 43 -1.57 0.58 -4.36
N GLU A 44 -2.72 0.47 -3.72
CA GLU A 44 -3.97 1.05 -4.22
C GLU A 44 -3.92 2.58 -4.24
N ALA A 45 -3.45 3.20 -3.15
CA ALA A 45 -3.25 4.64 -3.08
C ALA A 45 -2.32 5.14 -4.19
N ASN A 46 -1.18 4.47 -4.39
CA ASN A 46 -0.23 4.83 -5.45
C ASN A 46 -0.86 4.72 -6.85
N ARG A 47 -1.67 3.69 -7.11
CA ARG A 47 -2.41 3.58 -8.39
C ARG A 47 -3.40 4.73 -8.57
N ARG A 48 -4.13 5.10 -7.51
CA ARG A 48 -5.10 6.20 -7.58
C ARG A 48 -4.43 7.55 -7.81
N ILE A 49 -3.30 7.81 -7.14
CA ILE A 49 -2.50 9.02 -7.33
C ILE A 49 -2.05 9.13 -8.78
N TRP A 50 -1.46 8.06 -9.33
CA TRP A 50 -1.01 8.07 -10.73
C TRP A 50 -2.15 8.36 -11.71
N LEU A 51 -3.32 7.72 -11.53
CA LEU A 51 -4.47 7.97 -12.38
C LEU A 51 -4.96 9.43 -12.29
N LEU A 52 -5.03 9.97 -11.07
CA LEU A 52 -5.43 11.35 -10.83
C LEU A 52 -4.46 12.35 -11.46
N GLU A 53 -3.16 12.07 -11.43
CA GLU A 53 -2.14 12.89 -12.07
C GLU A 53 -2.31 12.92 -13.59
N GLN A 54 -2.60 11.75 -14.21
CA GLN A 54 -2.88 11.69 -15.65
C GLN A 54 -4.15 12.46 -16.02
N GLU A 55 -5.23 12.30 -15.25
CA GLU A 55 -6.48 13.05 -15.44
C GLU A 55 -6.23 14.57 -15.32
N ASN A 56 -5.45 14.99 -14.32
CA ASN A 56 -5.11 16.40 -14.13
C ASN A 56 -4.33 16.97 -15.32
N GLU A 57 -3.38 16.20 -15.86
CA GLU A 57 -2.59 16.64 -17.01
C GLU A 57 -3.45 16.84 -18.26
N VAL A 58 -4.39 15.92 -18.51
CA VAL A 58 -5.37 16.08 -19.60
C VAL A 58 -6.21 17.34 -19.41
N LEU A 59 -6.72 17.56 -18.20
CA LEU A 59 -7.53 18.75 -17.88
C LEU A 59 -6.75 20.05 -18.05
N ARG A 60 -5.48 20.08 -17.62
CA ARG A 60 -4.60 21.24 -17.80
C ARG A 60 -4.38 21.57 -19.28
N ARG A 61 -4.14 20.56 -20.11
CA ARG A 61 -3.98 20.75 -21.57
C ARG A 61 -5.27 21.27 -22.22
N ALA A 62 -6.41 20.71 -21.84
CA ALA A 62 -7.71 21.17 -22.33
C ALA A 62 -7.98 22.63 -21.93
N ALA A 63 -7.69 23.01 -20.67
CA ALA A 63 -7.83 24.38 -20.20
C ALA A 63 -6.90 25.35 -20.93
N ALA A 64 -5.65 24.95 -21.20
CA ALA A 64 -4.70 25.76 -21.96
C ALA A 64 -5.20 26.01 -23.39
N TYR A 65 -5.70 24.96 -24.07
CA TYR A 65 -6.27 25.08 -25.41
C TYR A 65 -7.50 26.01 -25.44
N LEU A 66 -8.42 25.84 -24.49
CA LEU A 66 -9.60 26.70 -24.38
C LEU A 66 -9.22 28.16 -24.14
N SER A 67 -8.25 28.41 -23.25
CA SER A 67 -7.75 29.76 -22.98
C SER A 67 -7.18 30.43 -24.24
N GLN A 68 -6.41 29.68 -25.04
CA GLN A 68 -5.87 30.18 -26.31
C GLN A 68 -6.95 30.50 -27.34
N ALA A 69 -7.99 29.66 -27.44
CA ALA A 69 -9.11 29.87 -28.37
C ALA A 69 -9.95 31.12 -28.03
N ASN A 70 -9.93 31.57 -26.77
CA ASN A 70 -10.72 32.70 -26.28
C ASN A 70 -9.95 34.03 -26.24
N LEU A 71 -8.71 34.07 -26.73
CA LEU A 71 -7.96 35.32 -26.86
C LEU A 71 -8.46 36.12 -28.07
N PRO A 72 -8.75 37.43 -27.94
CA PRO A 72 -9.13 38.25 -29.08
C PRO A 72 -7.98 38.28 -30.09
N GLY A 73 -8.30 37.96 -31.35
CA GLY A 73 -7.35 38.08 -32.46
C GLY A 73 -6.79 39.50 -32.51
N LYS A 74 -5.47 39.62 -32.68
CA LYS A 74 -4.82 40.91 -32.97
C LYS A 74 -5.32 41.49 -34.29
#